data_AF-A0A101FEY8-F1
#
_entry.id   AF-A0A101FEY8-F1
#
_cell.length_a   1.000
_cell.length_b   1.000
_cell.length_c   1.000
_cell.angle_alpha   90.00
_cell.angle_beta   90.00
_cell.angle_gamma   90.00
#
_symmetry.space_group_name_H-M   'P 1'
#
loop_
_entity.id
_entity.type
_entity.pdbx_description
1 polymer ?
#
loop_
_entity_poly.entity_id
_entity_poly.type
_entity_poly.pdbx_seq_one_letter_code
_entity_poly.pdbx_strand_id
1 'polypeptide(L)'
;EYECDARDTKLGPEEITRDIPNVGEDVLKDLDERGVIRVGAEVRPGDILVGKVTPKGETELTAEERLLRAIFGEKAREVRDTSLRVPHGESGRVVDVKVFSRENGDELPPGVNKLVRVYVAQKRKISVGDKMAGRHGNKGVISRILPEEDMPFLPDGTPVEIVLNPLGVPSRMNIGQILECHLGRAAQELGIYTASPVYDGAVEDDIMDTLERAGLPRDGKTVLYDGRTGEPYDSEITVGYIYMLKLAHLVDDKIHARSTGPYSLVTQQPLGGKAQFGGQRFGEMEVWALEAYGAAYTLQEILTVKSDDVVGRVKTYEAIVKGENVPEPGVPESFKVLIKELQSLCLDVRVLSETNEEIEIKDDDDDIGETARELELDLGRERSAVKVKKATAPALDEAEGKDEDEEETEDELEGGISEESDAESEAELPDAEIDEEPDYGEEASDYPDDLLLDEEEIVGGRSRKVHLEAKGRNSALDLPIGEEDN
;
A
#
# COMPACT_ATOMS: atom_id res chain seq x y z
N GLU A 1 8.12 -0.21 12.48
CA GLU A 1 7.89 0.45 13.78
C GLU A 1 6.40 0.67 13.91
N TYR A 2 5.83 0.44 15.09
CA TYR A 2 4.42 0.72 15.36
C TYR A 2 4.31 1.58 16.60
N GLU A 3 3.36 2.51 16.59
CA GLU A 3 3.16 3.48 17.66
C GLU A 3 1.71 3.43 18.14
N CYS A 4 1.52 3.51 19.46
CA CYS A 4 0.22 3.60 20.10
C CYS A 4 0.27 4.65 21.20
N ASP A 5 -0.64 5.60 21.15
CA ASP A 5 -0.80 6.65 22.15
C ASP A 5 -2.10 6.48 22.95
N ALA A 6 -2.02 6.81 24.23
CA ALA A 6 -3.15 6.95 25.13
C ALA A 6 -3.44 8.43 25.36
N ARG A 7 -4.63 8.86 24.95
CA ARG A 7 -5.07 10.26 24.98
C ARG A 7 -6.11 10.53 26.06
N ASP A 8 -6.18 11.77 26.50
CA ASP A 8 -7.32 12.28 27.25
C ASP A 8 -8.49 12.56 26.31
N THR A 9 -9.58 11.81 26.47
CA THR A 9 -10.84 12.08 25.75
C THR A 9 -11.82 12.83 26.63
N LYS A 10 -12.86 13.42 26.02
CA LYS A 10 -13.95 14.08 26.77
C LYS A 10 -14.70 13.12 27.71
N LEU A 11 -14.68 11.82 27.42
CA LEU A 11 -15.40 10.78 28.14
C LEU A 11 -14.53 10.13 29.24
N GLY A 12 -13.23 10.44 29.26
CA GLY A 12 -12.26 9.89 30.20
C GLY A 12 -10.91 9.64 29.51
N PRO A 13 -9.85 9.39 30.30
CA PRO A 13 -8.55 9.03 29.75
C PRO A 13 -8.60 7.65 29.08
N GLU A 14 -7.91 7.50 27.95
CA GLU A 14 -7.58 6.18 27.42
C GLU A 14 -6.49 5.54 28.29
N GLU A 15 -6.61 4.24 28.53
CA GLU A 15 -5.68 3.50 29.38
C GLU A 15 -4.99 2.39 28.59
N ILE A 16 -3.68 2.27 28.77
CA ILE A 16 -2.91 1.12 28.29
C ILE A 16 -2.92 0.08 29.41
N THR A 17 -3.52 -1.07 29.13
CA THR A 17 -3.75 -2.13 30.12
C THR A 17 -3.81 -3.50 29.46
N ARG A 18 -3.42 -4.54 30.22
CA ARG A 18 -3.60 -5.94 29.83
C ARG A 18 -5.07 -6.37 29.86
N ASP A 19 -5.90 -5.61 30.56
CA ASP A 19 -7.26 -5.97 30.88
C ASP A 19 -8.25 -5.54 29.77
N ILE A 20 -8.22 -6.27 28.66
CA ILE A 20 -8.95 -5.93 27.43
C ILE A 20 -10.32 -6.66 27.40
N PRO A 21 -11.44 -5.97 27.17
CA PRO A 21 -12.76 -6.61 27.14
C PRO A 21 -12.89 -7.60 25.97
N ASN A 22 -13.58 -8.72 26.21
CA ASN A 22 -13.91 -9.74 25.21
C ASN A 22 -12.69 -10.43 24.54
N VAL A 23 -11.52 -10.40 25.16
CA VAL A 23 -10.30 -11.06 24.67
C VAL A 23 -9.94 -12.25 25.58
N GLY A 24 -9.71 -13.42 24.98
CA GLY A 24 -9.31 -14.63 25.72
C GLY A 24 -7.85 -14.60 26.20
N GLU A 25 -7.55 -15.36 27.26
CA GLU A 25 -6.21 -15.40 27.87
C GLU A 25 -5.09 -15.83 26.90
N ASP A 26 -5.40 -16.68 25.91
CA ASP A 26 -4.46 -17.15 24.91
C ASP A 26 -3.86 -16.02 24.06
N VAL A 27 -4.65 -14.96 23.81
CA VAL A 27 -4.21 -13.78 23.05
C VAL A 27 -3.39 -12.83 23.93
N LEU A 28 -3.64 -12.85 25.25
CA LEU A 28 -2.97 -12.01 26.25
C LEU A 28 -1.68 -12.63 26.81
N LYS A 29 -1.27 -13.81 26.29
CA LYS A 29 -0.13 -14.57 26.82
C LYS A 29 1.21 -13.85 26.66
N ASP A 30 1.37 -13.08 25.59
CA ASP A 30 2.62 -12.39 25.25
C ASP A 30 2.65 -10.93 25.73
N LEU A 31 1.53 -10.44 26.30
CA LEU A 31 1.44 -9.13 26.94
C LEU A 31 1.95 -9.19 28.38
N ASP A 32 2.70 -8.17 28.77
CA ASP A 32 3.11 -7.95 30.15
C ASP A 32 1.95 -7.43 31.03
N GLU A 33 2.20 -7.24 32.32
CA GLU A 33 1.20 -6.74 33.28
C GLU A 33 0.66 -5.34 32.92
N ARG A 34 1.41 -4.56 32.13
CA ARG A 34 1.01 -3.22 31.69
C ARG A 34 0.19 -3.26 30.40
N GLY A 35 0.04 -4.42 29.77
CA GLY A 35 -0.63 -4.57 28.47
C GLY A 35 0.26 -4.30 27.28
N VAL A 36 1.58 -4.35 27.46
CA VAL A 36 2.55 -4.13 26.38
C VAL A 36 3.22 -5.45 26.02
N ILE A 37 3.41 -5.72 24.73
CA ILE A 37 4.03 -6.96 24.29
C ILE A 37 5.47 -7.12 24.78
N ARG A 38 5.83 -8.33 25.20
CA ARG A 38 7.19 -8.64 25.66
C ARG A 38 8.20 -8.65 24.51
N VAL A 39 9.41 -8.15 24.79
CA VAL A 39 10.54 -8.24 23.86
C VAL A 39 10.90 -9.71 23.60
N GLY A 40 11.15 -10.03 22.34
CA GLY A 40 11.48 -11.38 21.89
C GLY A 40 10.28 -12.27 21.57
N ALA A 41 9.03 -11.79 21.74
CA ALA A 41 7.84 -12.50 21.27
C ALA A 41 7.78 -12.55 19.74
N GLU A 42 7.33 -13.67 19.20
CA GLU A 42 6.97 -13.79 17.78
C GLU A 42 5.52 -13.37 17.59
N VAL A 43 5.27 -12.50 16.63
CA VAL A 43 3.97 -11.90 16.38
C VAL A 43 3.49 -12.20 14.97
N ARG A 44 2.17 -12.39 14.85
CA ARG A 44 1.45 -12.64 13.60
C ARG A 44 0.35 -11.58 13.41
N PRO A 45 -0.18 -11.44 12.18
CA PRO A 45 -1.29 -10.53 11.93
C PRO A 45 -2.46 -10.74 12.89
N GLY A 46 -2.92 -9.66 13.52
CA GLY A 46 -4.02 -9.67 14.48
C GLY A 46 -3.62 -9.82 15.96
N ASP A 47 -2.38 -10.22 16.25
CA ASP A 47 -1.84 -10.25 17.61
C ASP A 47 -1.77 -8.83 18.20
N ILE A 48 -1.99 -8.73 19.51
CA ILE A 48 -2.02 -7.44 20.22
C ILE A 48 -0.58 -7.04 20.57
N LEU A 49 -0.16 -5.87 20.08
CA LEU A 49 1.13 -5.26 20.42
C LEU A 49 1.01 -4.40 21.68
N VAL A 50 -0.06 -3.61 21.77
CA VAL A 50 -0.34 -2.73 22.92
C VAL A 50 -1.83 -2.77 23.20
N GLY A 51 -2.19 -3.27 24.38
CA GLY A 51 -3.54 -3.28 24.90
C GLY A 51 -3.98 -1.86 25.25
N LYS A 52 -4.97 -1.33 24.52
CA LYS A 52 -5.52 0.00 24.77
C LYS A 52 -7.04 -0.08 24.90
N VAL A 53 -7.55 0.57 25.94
CA VAL A 53 -8.99 0.70 26.18
C VAL A 53 -9.41 2.15 26.19
N THR A 54 -10.48 2.46 25.45
CA THR A 54 -11.07 3.79 25.38
C THR A 54 -12.42 3.77 26.09
N PRO A 55 -12.71 4.72 27.01
CA PRO A 55 -14.03 4.80 27.64
C PRO A 55 -15.09 5.06 26.57
N LYS A 56 -16.15 4.25 26.58
CA LYS A 56 -17.34 4.46 25.77
C LYS A 56 -18.22 5.48 26.48
N GLY A 57 -18.74 6.43 25.71
CA GLY A 57 -19.78 7.31 26.23
C GLY A 57 -21.04 6.51 26.53
N GLU A 58 -21.88 7.06 27.40
CA GLU A 58 -23.25 6.58 27.61
C GLU A 58 -24.11 6.97 26.38
N THR A 59 -23.73 6.50 25.20
CA THR A 59 -24.55 6.56 23.99
C THR A 59 -25.54 5.40 24.01
N GLU A 60 -26.75 5.64 23.51
CA GLU A 60 -27.80 4.64 23.40
C GLU A 60 -27.26 3.39 22.70
N LEU A 61 -27.07 2.31 23.46
CA LEU A 61 -26.79 0.99 22.90
C LEU A 61 -27.87 0.67 21.86
N THR A 62 -27.49 0.01 20.77
CA THR A 62 -28.51 -0.45 19.83
C THR A 62 -29.48 -1.38 20.55
N ALA A 63 -30.71 -1.51 20.04
CA ALA A 63 -31.73 -2.34 20.68
C ALA A 63 -31.24 -3.80 20.85
N GLU A 64 -30.45 -4.27 19.89
CA GLU A 64 -29.82 -5.60 19.86
C GLU A 64 -28.73 -5.73 20.93
N GLU A 65 -27.81 -4.76 21.02
CA GLU A 65 -26.76 -4.76 22.07
C GLU A 65 -27.36 -4.69 23.47
N ARG A 66 -28.44 -3.90 23.64
CA ARG A 66 -29.18 -3.81 24.90
C ARG A 66 -29.84 -5.14 25.27
N LEU A 67 -30.42 -5.84 24.30
CA LEU A 67 -31.01 -7.16 24.51
C LEU A 67 -29.95 -8.19 24.86
N LEU A 68 -28.83 -8.23 24.12
CA LEU A 68 -27.71 -9.13 24.41
C LEU A 68 -27.19 -8.92 25.83
N ARG A 69 -27.01 -7.67 26.25
CA ARG A 69 -26.60 -7.33 27.62
C ARG A 69 -27.60 -7.81 28.67
N ALA A 70 -28.90 -7.71 28.39
CA ALA A 70 -29.94 -8.19 29.29
C ALA A 70 -29.96 -9.72 29.41
N ILE A 71 -29.69 -10.46 28.33
CA ILE A 71 -29.68 -11.92 28.29
C ILE A 71 -28.42 -12.48 29.00
N PHE A 72 -27.24 -11.98 28.62
CA PHE A 72 -25.97 -12.54 29.11
C PHE A 72 -25.57 -12.01 30.49
N GLY A 73 -26.26 -10.98 31.00
CA GLY A 73 -25.98 -10.42 32.33
C GLY A 73 -24.56 -9.89 32.48
N GLU A 74 -23.85 -9.70 31.36
CA GLU A 74 -22.52 -9.13 31.36
C GLU A 74 -22.64 -7.71 31.91
N LYS A 75 -22.00 -7.49 33.07
CA LYS A 75 -21.62 -6.16 33.50
C LYS A 75 -20.58 -5.67 32.50
N ALA A 76 -21.04 -5.23 31.33
CA ALA A 76 -20.20 -4.70 30.28
C ALA A 76 -19.35 -3.61 30.91
N ARG A 77 -18.04 -3.80 30.90
CA ARG A 77 -17.13 -2.71 31.23
C ARG A 77 -17.40 -1.59 30.24
N GLU A 78 -17.44 -0.36 30.73
CA GLU A 78 -17.77 0.84 29.96
C GLU A 78 -16.63 1.25 29.00
N VAL A 79 -15.81 0.30 28.55
CA VAL A 79 -14.63 0.55 27.74
C VAL A 79 -14.68 -0.29 26.46
N ARG A 80 -14.12 0.27 25.39
CA ARG A 80 -13.94 -0.37 24.09
C ARG A 80 -12.49 -0.80 23.93
N ASP A 81 -12.27 -1.97 23.32
CA ASP A 81 -10.95 -2.33 22.79
C ASP A 81 -10.56 -1.42 21.61
N THR A 82 -9.49 -0.65 21.78
CA THR A 82 -8.84 0.18 20.75
C THR A 82 -7.35 -0.14 20.66
N SER A 83 -6.99 -1.39 21.01
CA SER A 83 -5.62 -1.88 21.06
C SER A 83 -4.91 -1.82 19.72
N LEU A 84 -3.60 -1.56 19.77
CA LEU A 84 -2.73 -1.68 18.60
C LEU A 84 -2.50 -3.16 18.29
N ARG A 85 -2.83 -3.57 17.08
CA ARG A 85 -2.66 -4.92 16.56
C ARG A 85 -1.69 -4.94 15.40
N VAL A 86 -1.02 -6.08 15.20
CA VAL A 86 -0.17 -6.28 14.02
C VAL A 86 -1.02 -6.20 12.75
N PRO A 87 -0.70 -5.31 11.79
CA PRO A 87 -1.41 -5.22 10.52
C PRO A 87 -1.36 -6.52 9.71
N HIS A 88 -2.28 -6.66 8.76
CA HIS A 88 -2.26 -7.79 7.84
C HIS A 88 -1.02 -7.77 6.93
N GLY A 89 -0.42 -8.95 6.73
CA GLY A 89 0.80 -9.12 5.94
C GLY A 89 2.10 -8.90 6.70
N GLU A 90 2.04 -8.36 7.92
CA GLU A 90 3.24 -8.13 8.74
C GLU A 90 3.39 -9.23 9.79
N SER A 91 4.62 -9.67 9.99
CA SER A 91 4.98 -10.67 11.00
C SER A 91 6.43 -10.52 11.37
N GLY A 92 6.81 -10.99 12.55
CA GLY A 92 8.21 -10.91 12.96
C GLY A 92 8.40 -11.14 14.43
N ARG A 93 9.54 -10.68 14.93
CA ARG A 93 9.91 -10.75 16.34
C ARG A 93 10.02 -9.35 16.91
N VAL A 94 9.45 -9.14 18.08
CA VAL A 94 9.61 -7.88 18.81
C VAL A 94 11.07 -7.77 19.26
N VAL A 95 11.77 -6.72 18.81
CA VAL A 95 13.18 -6.49 19.12
C VAL A 95 13.34 -5.48 20.25
N ASP A 96 12.51 -4.45 20.25
CA ASP A 96 12.57 -3.38 21.25
C ASP A 96 11.19 -2.77 21.47
N VAL A 97 10.98 -2.25 22.68
CA VAL A 97 9.76 -1.54 23.07
C VAL A 97 10.14 -0.33 23.91
N LYS A 98 9.74 0.86 23.44
CA LYS A 98 9.96 2.12 24.14
C LYS A 98 8.66 2.66 24.66
N VAL A 99 8.63 3.00 25.94
CA VAL A 99 7.46 3.57 26.60
C VAL A 99 7.84 4.96 27.09
N PHE A 100 7.12 5.96 26.62
CA PHE A 100 7.23 7.35 27.06
C PHE A 100 5.98 7.71 27.84
N SER A 101 6.13 8.48 28.91
CA SER A 101 5.01 8.91 29.74
C SER A 101 5.18 10.34 30.21
N ARG A 102 4.08 11.07 30.24
CA ARG A 102 4.05 12.45 30.74
C ARG A 102 4.47 12.53 32.21
N GLU A 103 4.13 11.51 33.00
CA GLU A 103 4.50 11.41 34.41
C GLU A 103 6.02 11.33 34.63
N ASN A 104 6.76 10.71 33.70
CA ASN A 104 8.23 10.61 33.76
C ASN A 104 8.95 11.85 33.20
N GLY A 105 8.21 12.88 32.76
CA GLY A 105 8.78 14.11 32.20
C GLY A 105 9.17 14.01 30.72
N ASP A 106 8.70 12.98 30.00
CA ASP A 106 8.92 12.86 28.55
C ASP A 106 8.10 13.91 27.79
N GLU A 107 8.69 14.48 26.72
CA GLU A 107 8.01 15.44 25.86
C GLU A 107 7.01 14.73 24.94
N LEU A 108 5.71 14.93 25.21
CA LEU A 108 4.61 14.28 24.49
C LEU A 108 3.64 15.33 23.91
N PRO A 109 3.02 15.03 22.74
CA PRO A 109 2.00 15.90 22.15
C PRO A 109 0.88 16.24 23.15
N PRO A 110 0.25 17.43 23.04
CA PRO A 110 -0.79 17.85 23.96
C PRO A 110 -1.95 16.85 23.98
N GLY A 111 -2.42 16.49 25.18
CA GLY A 111 -3.48 15.51 25.38
C GLY A 111 -3.04 14.04 25.31
N VAL A 112 -1.76 13.75 25.06
CA VAL A 112 -1.19 12.39 25.15
C VAL A 112 -0.58 12.18 26.53
N ASN A 113 -1.00 11.11 27.21
CA ASN A 113 -0.50 10.72 28.54
C ASN A 113 0.65 9.72 28.47
N LYS A 114 0.52 8.71 27.60
CA LYS A 114 1.52 7.67 27.37
C LYS A 114 1.65 7.38 25.89
N LEU A 115 2.87 7.10 25.46
CA LEU A 115 3.22 6.71 24.11
C LEU A 115 4.04 5.44 24.14
N VAL A 116 3.62 4.42 23.38
CA VAL A 116 4.33 3.14 23.29
C VAL A 116 4.75 2.91 21.85
N ARG A 117 6.05 2.71 21.64
CA ARG A 117 6.63 2.33 20.35
C ARG A 117 7.12 0.89 20.41
N VAL A 118 6.71 0.09 19.43
CA VAL A 118 7.07 -1.33 19.32
C VAL A 118 7.85 -1.53 18.01
N TYR A 119 9.07 -2.03 18.13
CA TYR A 119 9.93 -2.38 17.01
C TYR A 119 9.85 -3.87 16.74
N VAL A 120 9.28 -4.21 15.58
CA VAL A 120 9.21 -5.60 15.09
C VAL A 120 10.19 -5.74 13.94
N ALA A 121 11.06 -6.75 14.03
CA ALA A 121 11.98 -7.10 12.95
C ALA A 121 11.55 -8.41 12.28
N GLN A 122 11.68 -8.43 10.96
CA GLN A 122 11.38 -9.59 10.14
C GLN A 122 12.59 -9.98 9.31
N LYS A 123 12.94 -11.26 9.29
CA LYS A 123 13.94 -11.79 8.35
C LYS A 123 13.25 -12.19 7.05
N ARG A 124 13.38 -11.35 6.02
CA ARG A 124 12.77 -11.60 4.70
C ARG A 124 13.72 -12.38 3.79
N LYS A 125 13.40 -13.64 3.53
CA LYS A 125 14.10 -14.46 2.53
C LYS A 125 13.69 -14.03 1.12
N ILE A 126 14.42 -14.52 0.11
CA ILE A 126 14.04 -14.32 -1.29
C ILE A 126 12.83 -15.20 -1.61
N SER A 127 11.84 -14.62 -2.27
CA SER A 127 10.58 -15.30 -2.58
C SER A 127 10.20 -15.12 -4.05
N VAL A 128 9.39 -16.04 -4.57
CA VAL A 128 8.74 -15.88 -5.88
C VAL A 128 7.90 -14.60 -5.86
N GLY A 129 8.09 -13.73 -6.84
CA GLY A 129 7.48 -12.40 -6.86
C GLY A 129 8.41 -11.26 -6.43
N ASP A 130 9.53 -11.53 -5.75
CA ASP A 130 10.51 -10.50 -5.44
C ASP A 130 11.20 -9.99 -6.71
N LYS A 131 11.49 -8.68 -6.74
CA LYS A 131 12.17 -8.05 -7.86
C LYS A 131 13.68 -8.02 -7.66
N MET A 132 14.40 -8.51 -8.67
CA MET A 132 15.85 -8.51 -8.76
C MET A 132 16.31 -7.63 -9.92
N ALA A 133 17.55 -7.13 -9.85
CA ALA A 133 18.14 -6.36 -10.93
C ALA A 133 19.65 -6.58 -11.03
N GLY A 134 20.18 -6.65 -12.25
CA GLY A 134 21.61 -6.46 -12.48
C GLY A 134 21.96 -4.97 -12.57
N ARG A 135 23.26 -4.68 -12.57
CA ARG A 135 23.79 -3.31 -12.70
C ARG A 135 23.55 -2.69 -14.08
N HIS A 136 23.27 -3.52 -15.08
CA HIS A 136 23.05 -3.11 -16.48
C HIS A 136 21.56 -2.89 -16.82
N GLY A 137 20.72 -2.65 -15.82
CA GLY A 137 19.29 -2.34 -16.02
C GLY A 137 18.40 -3.54 -16.36
N ASN A 138 18.94 -4.76 -16.38
CA ASN A 138 18.18 -5.99 -16.50
C ASN A 138 17.40 -6.25 -15.20
N LYS A 139 16.13 -5.80 -15.16
CA LYS A 139 15.22 -5.99 -14.04
C LYS A 139 14.27 -7.14 -14.33
N GLY A 140 14.00 -7.97 -13.32
CA GLY A 140 13.11 -9.11 -13.43
C GLY A 140 12.46 -9.46 -12.11
N VAL A 141 11.38 -10.23 -12.17
CA VAL A 141 10.73 -10.83 -11.01
C VAL A 141 11.09 -12.30 -10.96
N ILE A 142 11.33 -12.84 -9.77
CA ILE A 142 11.59 -14.28 -9.60
C ILE A 142 10.30 -15.04 -9.92
N SER A 143 10.31 -15.84 -10.98
CA SER A 143 9.17 -16.65 -11.40
C SER A 143 9.10 -17.99 -10.69
N ARG A 144 10.27 -18.58 -10.38
CA ARG A 144 10.37 -19.91 -9.75
C ARG A 144 11.68 -20.04 -9.00
N ILE A 145 11.64 -20.75 -7.88
CA ILE A 145 12.81 -21.22 -7.14
C ILE A 145 12.82 -22.74 -7.33
N LEU A 146 13.83 -23.25 -8.04
CA LEU A 146 13.98 -24.68 -8.28
C LEU A 146 14.86 -25.32 -7.19
N PRO A 147 14.65 -26.61 -6.88
CA PRO A 147 15.65 -27.39 -6.15
C PRO A 147 16.99 -27.40 -6.89
N GLU A 148 18.08 -27.57 -6.15
CA GLU A 148 19.44 -27.55 -6.70
C GLU A 148 19.66 -28.68 -7.72
N GLU A 149 19.08 -29.85 -7.47
CA GLU A 149 19.14 -31.03 -8.33
C GLU A 149 18.46 -30.84 -9.70
N ASP A 150 17.51 -29.90 -9.78
CA ASP A 150 16.73 -29.62 -10.99
C ASP A 150 17.40 -28.53 -11.86
N MET A 151 18.41 -27.83 -11.33
CA MET A 151 19.07 -26.73 -12.03
C MET A 151 20.04 -27.27 -13.10
N PRO A 152 20.19 -26.56 -14.23
CA PRO A 152 21.26 -26.85 -15.18
C PRO A 152 22.62 -26.84 -14.48
N PHE A 153 23.47 -27.82 -14.80
CA PHE A 153 24.77 -27.95 -14.16
C PHE A 153 25.91 -28.05 -15.17
N LEU A 154 27.09 -27.63 -14.72
CA LEU A 154 28.33 -27.63 -15.48
C LEU A 154 28.95 -29.03 -15.55
N PRO A 155 29.91 -29.29 -16.45
CA PRO A 155 30.55 -30.61 -16.59
C PRO A 155 31.27 -31.10 -15.31
N ASP A 156 31.62 -30.19 -14.41
CA ASP A 156 32.21 -30.46 -13.10
C ASP A 156 31.16 -30.85 -12.02
N GLY A 157 29.87 -30.79 -12.36
CA GLY A 157 28.76 -31.06 -11.46
C GLY A 157 28.21 -29.82 -10.75
N THR A 158 28.81 -28.64 -10.94
CA THR A 158 28.37 -27.41 -10.27
C THR A 158 27.06 -26.89 -10.88
N PRO A 159 25.96 -26.78 -10.12
CA PRO A 159 24.70 -26.23 -10.63
C PRO A 159 24.77 -24.71 -10.78
N VAL A 160 24.01 -24.16 -11.73
CA VAL A 160 23.86 -22.71 -11.88
C VAL A 160 22.89 -22.14 -10.85
N GLU A 161 23.12 -20.92 -10.38
CA GLU A 161 22.26 -20.28 -9.36
C GLU A 161 21.09 -19.51 -9.96
N ILE A 162 21.27 -18.93 -11.15
CA ILE A 162 20.27 -18.11 -11.83
C ILE A 162 20.29 -18.36 -13.33
N VAL A 163 19.10 -18.46 -13.93
CA VAL A 163 18.93 -18.58 -15.38
C VAL A 163 18.26 -17.31 -15.89
N LEU A 164 18.96 -16.54 -16.72
CA LEU A 164 18.44 -15.32 -17.33
C LEU A 164 18.02 -15.57 -18.77
N ASN A 165 16.88 -15.00 -19.16
CA ASN A 165 16.36 -15.13 -20.52
C ASN A 165 17.19 -14.27 -21.51
N PRO A 166 17.83 -14.87 -22.53
CA PRO A 166 18.67 -14.14 -23.48
C PRO A 166 17.89 -13.16 -24.37
N LEU A 167 16.59 -13.37 -24.59
CA LEU A 167 15.76 -12.52 -25.47
C LEU A 167 15.69 -11.05 -25.00
N GLY A 168 15.92 -10.83 -23.71
CA GLY A 168 15.88 -9.50 -23.10
C GLY A 168 17.11 -8.63 -23.34
N VAL A 169 18.18 -9.17 -23.92
CA VAL A 169 19.47 -8.47 -24.11
C VAL A 169 19.54 -7.73 -25.45
N PRO A 170 19.26 -8.36 -26.62
CA PRO A 170 19.41 -7.67 -27.91
C PRO A 170 18.48 -6.47 -28.07
N SER A 171 17.24 -6.59 -27.58
CA SER A 171 16.22 -5.53 -27.68
C SER A 171 16.54 -4.30 -26.82
N ARG A 172 17.31 -4.48 -25.74
CA ARG A 172 17.65 -3.40 -24.79
C ARG A 172 19.06 -2.84 -24.96
N MET A 173 19.86 -3.43 -25.86
CA MET A 173 21.24 -3.02 -26.14
C MET A 173 22.16 -2.96 -24.92
N ASN A 174 21.85 -3.70 -23.85
CA ASN A 174 22.65 -3.74 -22.62
C ASN A 174 23.63 -4.92 -22.63
N ILE A 175 24.50 -4.94 -23.64
CA ILE A 175 25.52 -5.99 -23.88
C ILE A 175 26.52 -6.09 -22.71
N GLY A 176 26.71 -5.01 -21.96
CA GLY A 176 27.59 -4.98 -20.79
C GLY A 176 27.36 -6.12 -19.79
N GLN A 177 26.12 -6.60 -19.63
CA GLN A 177 25.84 -7.75 -18.75
C GLN A 177 26.47 -9.06 -19.22
N ILE A 178 26.66 -9.22 -20.54
CA ILE A 178 27.32 -10.40 -21.13
C ILE A 178 28.83 -10.26 -20.96
N LEU A 179 29.37 -9.07 -21.17
CA LEU A 179 30.79 -8.78 -20.92
C LEU A 179 31.15 -8.98 -19.44
N GLU A 180 30.29 -8.54 -18.53
CA GLU A 180 30.40 -8.80 -17.09
C GLU A 180 30.39 -10.31 -16.80
N CYS A 181 29.45 -11.06 -17.40
CA CYS A 181 29.35 -12.51 -17.25
C CYS A 181 30.65 -13.22 -17.68
N HIS A 182 31.20 -12.85 -18.84
CA HIS A 182 32.44 -13.42 -19.37
C HIS A 182 33.64 -13.12 -18.47
N LEU A 183 33.84 -11.85 -18.13
CA LEU A 183 34.95 -11.43 -17.27
C LEU A 183 34.81 -12.03 -15.87
N GLY A 184 33.59 -12.11 -15.33
CA GLY A 184 33.29 -12.72 -14.04
C GLY A 184 33.62 -14.21 -14.00
N ARG A 185 33.35 -14.95 -15.09
CA ARG A 185 33.75 -16.36 -15.20
C ARG A 185 35.28 -16.51 -15.17
N ALA A 186 35.99 -15.73 -15.97
CA ALA A 186 37.45 -15.78 -16.02
C ALA A 186 38.09 -15.38 -14.67
N ALA A 187 37.53 -14.35 -14.02
CA ALA A 187 37.98 -13.86 -12.73
C ALA A 187 37.83 -14.91 -11.62
N GLN A 188 36.70 -15.62 -11.58
CA GLN A 188 36.46 -16.70 -10.62
C GLN A 188 37.46 -17.85 -10.79
N GLU A 189 37.69 -18.30 -12.02
CA GLU A 189 38.59 -19.43 -12.32
C GLU A 189 40.05 -19.10 -11.96
N LEU A 190 40.47 -17.85 -12.20
CA LEU A 190 41.80 -17.36 -11.85
C LEU A 190 41.94 -16.97 -10.36
N GLY A 191 40.83 -16.92 -9.61
CA GLY A 191 40.81 -16.45 -8.22
C GLY A 191 41.21 -14.98 -8.06
N ILE A 192 40.90 -14.14 -9.05
CA ILE A 192 41.24 -12.71 -9.05
C ILE A 192 39.99 -11.83 -8.94
N TYR A 193 40.19 -10.61 -8.43
CA TYR A 193 39.19 -9.56 -8.52
C TYR A 193 39.57 -8.59 -9.63
N THR A 194 38.60 -8.24 -10.45
CA THR A 194 38.77 -7.32 -11.58
C THR A 194 38.06 -6.00 -11.31
N ALA A 195 38.72 -4.89 -11.65
CA ALA A 195 38.09 -3.58 -11.70
C ALA A 195 38.15 -3.08 -13.14
N SER A 196 36.99 -2.70 -13.68
CA SER A 196 36.88 -2.09 -15.00
C SER A 196 36.31 -0.68 -14.82
N PRO A 197 37.14 0.38 -14.91
CA PRO A 197 36.67 1.75 -14.82
C PRO A 197 35.60 2.07 -15.86
N VAL A 198 34.78 3.08 -15.55
CA VAL A 198 33.78 3.58 -16.50
C VAL A 198 34.52 4.29 -17.64
N TYR A 199 34.16 3.98 -18.89
CA TYR A 199 34.74 4.51 -20.13
C TYR A 199 36.21 4.18 -20.45
N ASP A 200 37.02 3.77 -19.47
CA ASP A 200 38.42 3.34 -19.64
C ASP A 200 38.62 1.93 -19.06
N GLY A 201 37.69 1.05 -19.41
CA GLY A 201 37.58 -0.31 -18.88
C GLY A 201 38.27 -1.38 -19.74
N ALA A 202 38.08 -2.64 -19.35
CA ALA A 202 38.53 -3.77 -20.14
C ALA A 202 37.86 -3.78 -21.52
N VAL A 203 38.65 -4.01 -22.56
CA VAL A 203 38.16 -4.14 -23.95
C VAL A 203 37.79 -5.61 -24.20
N GLU A 204 37.01 -5.87 -25.25
CA GLU A 204 36.59 -7.23 -25.63
C GLU A 204 37.77 -8.20 -25.77
N ASP A 205 38.86 -7.78 -26.43
CA ASP A 205 40.07 -8.57 -26.58
C ASP A 205 40.70 -8.93 -25.22
N ASP A 206 40.73 -7.99 -24.27
CA ASP A 206 41.26 -8.24 -22.93
C ASP A 206 40.44 -9.31 -22.19
N ILE A 207 39.10 -9.28 -22.35
CA ILE A 207 38.19 -10.26 -21.74
C ILE A 207 38.41 -11.65 -22.36
N MET A 208 38.51 -11.72 -23.69
CA MET A 208 38.76 -12.98 -24.40
C MET A 208 40.12 -13.58 -24.05
N ASP A 209 41.16 -12.76 -23.97
CA ASP A 209 42.51 -13.20 -23.58
C ASP A 209 42.54 -13.64 -22.11
N THR A 210 41.73 -13.01 -21.25
CA THR A 210 41.59 -13.42 -19.84
C THR A 210 40.86 -14.76 -19.71
N LEU A 211 39.81 -15.01 -20.53
CA LEU A 211 39.15 -16.31 -20.62
C LEU A 211 40.12 -17.41 -21.06
N GLU A 212 40.92 -17.15 -22.09
CA GLU A 212 41.91 -18.11 -22.59
C GLU A 212 42.99 -18.41 -21.55
N ARG A 213 43.46 -17.39 -20.82
CA ARG A 213 44.38 -17.55 -19.69
C ARG A 213 43.80 -18.37 -18.53
N ALA A 214 42.47 -18.33 -18.36
CA ALA A 214 41.75 -19.16 -17.41
C ALA A 214 41.51 -20.60 -17.90
N GLY A 215 41.91 -20.94 -19.13
CA GLY A 215 41.64 -22.24 -19.75
C GLY A 215 40.19 -22.41 -20.23
N LEU A 216 39.47 -21.30 -20.43
CA LEU A 216 38.08 -21.29 -20.87
C LEU A 216 37.98 -20.90 -22.36
N PRO A 217 36.89 -21.28 -23.06
CA PRO A 217 36.63 -20.85 -24.42
C PRO A 217 36.54 -19.33 -24.57
N ARG A 218 37.10 -18.78 -25.66
CA ARG A 218 37.08 -17.33 -25.95
C ARG A 218 35.67 -16.77 -26.14
N ASP A 219 34.69 -17.60 -26.48
CA ASP A 219 33.29 -17.19 -26.64
C ASP A 219 32.50 -17.20 -25.31
N GLY A 220 33.13 -17.62 -24.21
CA GLY A 220 32.52 -17.64 -22.87
C GLY A 220 31.41 -18.67 -22.70
N LYS A 221 31.31 -19.65 -23.61
CA LYS A 221 30.28 -20.68 -23.58
C LYS A 221 30.82 -22.02 -23.10
N THR A 222 29.92 -22.84 -22.59
CA THR A 222 30.20 -24.21 -22.17
C THR A 222 28.99 -25.09 -22.39
N VAL A 223 29.21 -26.40 -22.47
CA VAL A 223 28.12 -27.38 -22.43
C VAL A 223 27.52 -27.36 -21.02
N LEU A 224 26.20 -27.29 -20.94
CA LEU A 224 25.43 -27.52 -19.72
C LEU A 224 24.65 -28.83 -19.86
N TYR A 225 24.35 -29.44 -18.72
CA TYR A 225 23.52 -30.62 -18.61
C TYR A 225 22.21 -30.26 -17.91
N ASP A 226 21.10 -30.85 -18.36
CA ASP A 226 19.81 -30.70 -17.70
C ASP A 226 19.80 -31.49 -16.37
N GLY A 227 19.56 -30.81 -15.25
CA GLY A 227 19.49 -31.43 -13.92
C GLY A 227 18.43 -32.54 -13.81
N ARG A 228 17.36 -32.47 -14.61
CA ARG A 228 16.25 -33.42 -14.55
C ARG A 228 16.48 -34.71 -15.32
N THR A 229 17.14 -34.62 -16.46
CA THR A 229 17.36 -35.76 -17.36
C THR A 229 18.81 -36.26 -17.32
N GLY A 230 19.76 -35.39 -16.98
CA GLY A 230 21.20 -35.63 -17.08
C GLY A 230 21.73 -35.53 -18.51
N GLU A 231 20.90 -35.20 -19.49
CA GLU A 231 21.31 -35.08 -20.89
C GLU A 231 21.94 -33.69 -21.15
N PRO A 232 22.96 -33.60 -22.02
CA PRO A 232 23.52 -32.31 -22.41
C PRO A 232 22.53 -31.50 -23.25
N TYR A 233 22.54 -30.18 -23.10
CA TYR A 233 21.79 -29.29 -24.00
C TYR A 233 22.37 -29.32 -25.42
N ASP A 234 21.52 -29.08 -26.43
CA ASP A 234 21.88 -29.15 -27.86
C ASP A 234 22.94 -28.12 -28.30
N SER A 235 23.06 -27.00 -27.57
CA SER A 235 23.97 -25.91 -27.90
C SER A 235 24.71 -25.44 -26.67
N GLU A 236 25.92 -24.93 -26.87
CA GLU A 236 26.73 -24.35 -25.80
C GLU A 236 26.10 -23.03 -25.32
N ILE A 237 26.11 -22.85 -23.99
CA ILE A 237 25.42 -21.75 -23.31
C ILE A 237 26.47 -20.88 -22.62
N THR A 238 26.27 -19.57 -22.67
CA THR A 238 27.10 -18.61 -21.92
C THR A 238 26.86 -18.78 -20.43
N VAL A 239 27.93 -19.05 -19.67
CA VAL A 239 27.88 -19.21 -18.21
C VAL A 239 28.97 -18.38 -17.56
N GLY A 240 28.61 -17.67 -16.50
CA GLY A 240 29.54 -16.84 -15.77
C GLY A 240 28.92 -16.19 -14.55
N TYR A 241 29.68 -15.28 -13.96
CA TYR A 241 29.28 -14.60 -12.73
C TYR A 241 28.83 -13.18 -13.04
N ILE A 242 27.62 -12.85 -12.59
CA ILE A 242 27.03 -11.53 -12.72
C ILE A 242 26.66 -11.01 -11.33
N TYR A 243 26.74 -9.70 -11.13
CA TYR A 243 26.35 -9.09 -9.87
C TYR A 243 24.86 -8.72 -9.88
N MET A 244 24.09 -9.43 -9.05
CA MET A 244 22.64 -9.25 -8.93
C MET A 244 22.25 -8.63 -7.59
N LEU A 245 21.35 -7.66 -7.65
CA LEU A 245 20.81 -6.91 -6.52
C LEU A 245 19.37 -7.34 -6.22
N LYS A 246 19.04 -7.47 -4.94
CA LYS A 246 17.66 -7.57 -4.45
C LYS A 246 17.10 -6.17 -4.26
N LEU A 247 16.03 -5.83 -4.98
CA LEU A 247 15.40 -4.52 -4.85
C LEU A 247 14.43 -4.51 -3.68
N ALA A 248 14.21 -3.33 -3.10
CA ALA A 248 13.16 -3.05 -2.11
C ALA A 248 11.75 -3.03 -2.75
N HIS A 249 11.47 -4.01 -3.62
CA HIS A 249 10.18 -4.27 -4.24
C HIS A 249 9.84 -5.74 -4.00
N LEU A 250 9.41 -6.02 -2.78
CA LEU A 250 9.09 -7.36 -2.32
C LEU A 250 7.63 -7.67 -2.54
N VAL A 251 7.32 -8.93 -2.83
CA VAL A 251 5.94 -9.36 -3.08
C VAL A 251 5.07 -9.22 -1.83
N ASP A 252 5.64 -9.51 -0.66
CA ASP A 252 4.94 -9.44 0.64
C ASP A 252 4.41 -8.02 0.93
N ASP A 253 5.12 -7.00 0.46
CA ASP A 253 4.70 -5.60 0.62
C ASP A 253 3.63 -5.21 -0.39
N LYS A 254 3.55 -5.89 -1.55
CA LYS A 254 2.64 -5.54 -2.65
C LYS A 254 1.34 -6.32 -2.65
N ILE A 255 1.31 -7.52 -2.08
CA ILE A 255 0.08 -8.31 -2.00
C ILE A 255 -0.94 -7.58 -1.11
N HIS A 256 -2.15 -7.43 -1.63
CA HIS A 256 -3.26 -6.80 -0.94
C HIS A 256 -4.56 -7.47 -1.39
N ALA A 257 -5.42 -7.79 -0.43
CA ALA A 257 -6.73 -8.34 -0.68
C ALA A 257 -7.73 -7.75 0.32
N ARG A 258 -8.94 -7.49 -0.16
CA ARG A 258 -10.04 -6.93 0.63
C ARG A 258 -11.31 -7.69 0.30
N SER A 259 -12.02 -8.11 1.33
CA SER A 259 -13.41 -8.56 1.24
C SER A 259 -14.35 -7.39 1.56
N THR A 260 -14.39 -7.00 2.83
CA THR A 260 -15.09 -5.83 3.36
C THR A 260 -14.07 -4.93 4.08
N GLY A 261 -14.43 -3.68 4.34
CA GLY A 261 -13.50 -2.75 4.98
C GLY A 261 -14.13 -1.40 5.26
N PRO A 262 -13.33 -0.41 5.66
CA PRO A 262 -13.82 0.94 5.91
C PRO A 262 -14.25 1.63 4.61
N TYR A 263 -15.14 2.60 4.79
CA TYR A 263 -15.74 3.42 3.74
C TYR A 263 -15.53 4.90 4.03
N SER A 264 -15.51 5.70 2.98
CA SER A 264 -15.50 7.16 3.07
C SER A 264 -16.79 7.66 3.74
N LEU A 265 -16.67 8.68 4.59
CA LEU A 265 -17.83 9.29 5.25
C LEU A 265 -18.75 10.03 4.27
N VAL A 266 -18.18 10.58 3.20
CA VAL A 266 -18.91 11.43 2.24
C VAL A 266 -19.46 10.57 1.11
N THR A 267 -18.58 9.92 0.37
CA THR A 267 -18.97 9.20 -0.86
C THR A 267 -19.46 7.77 -0.59
N GLN A 268 -19.37 7.28 0.65
CA GLN A 268 -19.64 5.88 1.02
C GLN A 268 -18.87 4.81 0.24
N GLN A 269 -17.90 5.20 -0.58
CA GLN A 269 -17.04 4.29 -1.34
C GLN A 269 -15.97 3.65 -0.45
N PRO A 270 -15.50 2.43 -0.79
CA PRO A 270 -14.31 1.83 -0.19
C PRO A 270 -13.14 2.82 -0.13
N LEU A 271 -12.49 2.96 1.04
CA LEU A 271 -11.27 3.78 1.14
C LEU A 271 -10.19 3.28 0.18
N GLY A 272 -9.22 4.14 -0.15
CA GLY A 272 -8.06 3.78 -0.98
C GLY A 272 -6.86 3.34 -0.16
N GLY A 273 -5.95 2.58 -0.79
CA GLY A 273 -4.63 2.28 -0.22
C GLY A 273 -4.59 1.08 0.73
N LYS A 274 -3.47 0.33 0.67
CA LYS A 274 -3.25 -0.89 1.46
C LYS A 274 -3.30 -0.64 2.97
N ALA A 275 -2.72 0.47 3.44
CA ALA A 275 -2.65 0.80 4.87
C ALA A 275 -4.02 0.99 5.52
N GLN A 276 -5.03 1.40 4.75
CA GLN A 276 -6.40 1.63 5.24
C GLN A 276 -7.34 0.45 4.94
N PHE A 277 -6.81 -0.71 4.55
CA PHE A 277 -7.62 -1.81 4.01
C PHE A 277 -8.50 -1.37 2.84
N GLY A 278 -7.92 -0.57 1.95
CA GLY A 278 -8.64 0.05 0.85
C GLY A 278 -9.06 -0.92 -0.26
N GLY A 279 -10.06 -0.54 -1.05
CA GLY A 279 -10.47 -1.24 -2.25
C GLY A 279 -9.52 -0.94 -3.43
N GLN A 280 -9.60 -1.78 -4.47
CA GLN A 280 -8.96 -1.46 -5.74
C GLN A 280 -9.84 -0.48 -6.51
N ARG A 281 -9.22 0.56 -7.10
CA ARG A 281 -9.94 1.48 -7.97
C ARG A 281 -10.34 0.74 -9.26
N PHE A 282 -11.63 0.75 -9.55
CA PHE A 282 -12.17 0.37 -10.86
C PHE A 282 -12.36 1.67 -11.65
N GLY A 283 -11.47 1.93 -12.61
CA GLY A 283 -11.44 3.16 -13.36
C GLY A 283 -12.37 3.16 -14.56
N GLU A 284 -12.47 4.31 -15.20
CA GLU A 284 -13.27 4.51 -16.41
C GLU A 284 -12.82 3.57 -17.55
N MET A 285 -11.51 3.35 -17.71
CA MET A 285 -10.99 2.44 -18.74
C MET A 285 -11.44 0.98 -18.50
N GLU A 286 -11.52 0.55 -17.24
CA GLU A 286 -12.02 -0.78 -16.90
C GLU A 286 -13.55 -0.89 -17.07
N VAL A 287 -14.29 0.21 -16.84
CA VAL A 287 -15.73 0.29 -17.15
C VAL A 287 -15.96 0.07 -18.65
N TRP A 288 -15.25 0.80 -19.51
CA TRP A 288 -15.35 0.63 -20.97
C TRP A 288 -15.04 -0.80 -21.41
N ALA A 289 -14.09 -1.46 -20.76
CA ALA A 289 -13.79 -2.85 -21.04
C ALA A 289 -15.01 -3.75 -20.78
N LEU A 290 -15.69 -3.60 -19.63
CA LEU A 290 -16.90 -4.39 -19.34
C LEU A 290 -18.08 -4.04 -20.23
N GLU A 291 -18.25 -2.78 -20.60
CA GLU A 291 -19.26 -2.34 -21.56
C GLU A 291 -19.03 -3.00 -22.94
N ALA A 292 -17.79 -3.03 -23.42
CA ALA A 292 -17.43 -3.68 -24.68
C ALA A 292 -17.71 -5.20 -24.68
N TYR A 293 -17.58 -5.85 -23.52
CA TYR A 293 -17.98 -7.25 -23.35
C TYR A 293 -19.50 -7.46 -23.26
N GLY A 294 -20.28 -6.40 -23.06
CA GLY A 294 -21.71 -6.50 -22.75
C GLY A 294 -21.98 -7.10 -21.35
N ALA A 295 -21.03 -6.97 -20.43
CA ALA A 295 -21.10 -7.53 -19.08
C ALA A 295 -21.93 -6.65 -18.13
N ALA A 296 -23.20 -6.41 -18.47
CA ALA A 296 -24.07 -5.46 -17.79
C ALA A 296 -24.23 -5.73 -16.28
N TYR A 297 -24.52 -6.98 -15.89
CA TYR A 297 -24.69 -7.35 -14.48
C TYR A 297 -23.39 -7.21 -13.68
N THR A 298 -22.24 -7.56 -14.26
CA THR A 298 -20.93 -7.42 -13.61
C THR A 298 -20.57 -5.96 -13.40
N LEU A 299 -20.82 -5.12 -14.39
CA LEU A 299 -20.60 -3.68 -14.27
C LEU A 299 -21.52 -3.07 -13.22
N GLN A 300 -22.82 -3.41 -13.24
CA GLN A 300 -23.79 -2.95 -12.25
C GLN A 300 -23.36 -3.35 -10.84
N GLU A 301 -22.95 -4.61 -10.63
CA GLU A 301 -22.50 -5.12 -9.33
C GLU A 301 -21.28 -4.34 -8.79
N ILE A 302 -20.31 -4.02 -9.65
CA ILE A 302 -19.12 -3.25 -9.28
C ILE A 302 -19.47 -1.82 -8.86
N LEU A 303 -20.38 -1.17 -9.59
CA LEU A 303 -20.79 0.22 -9.36
C LEU A 303 -21.80 0.39 -8.21
N THR A 304 -22.33 -0.70 -7.65
CA THR A 304 -23.39 -0.65 -6.63
C THR A 304 -22.98 -1.41 -5.37
N VAL A 305 -23.37 -2.69 -5.26
CA VAL A 305 -23.25 -3.53 -4.06
C VAL A 305 -21.81 -3.78 -3.62
N LYS A 306 -20.83 -3.65 -4.52
CA LYS A 306 -19.39 -3.75 -4.20
C LYS A 306 -18.75 -2.40 -3.82
N SER A 307 -19.47 -1.30 -3.98
CA SER A 307 -18.97 0.06 -3.78
C SER A 307 -19.83 0.80 -2.73
N ASP A 308 -20.78 1.60 -3.18
CA ASP A 308 -21.45 2.68 -2.44
C ASP A 308 -22.97 2.50 -2.34
N ASP A 309 -23.51 1.34 -2.71
CA ASP A 309 -24.86 0.95 -2.30
C ASP A 309 -24.83 0.48 -0.83
N VAL A 310 -25.19 1.39 0.08
CA VAL A 310 -25.08 1.21 1.54
C VAL A 310 -25.95 0.07 2.05
N VAL A 311 -27.19 -0.04 1.56
CA VAL A 311 -28.14 -1.10 1.95
C VAL A 311 -27.82 -2.39 1.20
N GLY A 312 -27.56 -2.29 -0.11
CA GLY A 312 -27.29 -3.43 -0.97
C GLY A 312 -26.04 -4.19 -0.57
N ARG A 313 -24.96 -3.52 -0.14
CA ARG A 313 -23.73 -4.21 0.30
C ARG A 313 -23.94 -5.05 1.57
N VAL A 314 -24.75 -4.57 2.52
CA VAL A 314 -25.07 -5.29 3.76
C VAL A 314 -25.93 -6.51 3.46
N LYS A 315 -27.02 -6.33 2.69
CA LYS A 315 -27.89 -7.42 2.26
C LYS A 315 -27.15 -8.45 1.42
N THR A 316 -26.23 -8.01 0.56
CA THR A 316 -25.39 -8.90 -0.25
C THR A 316 -24.47 -9.75 0.63
N TYR A 317 -23.82 -9.15 1.63
CA TYR A 317 -23.00 -9.90 2.57
C TYR A 317 -23.83 -10.96 3.33
N GLU A 318 -25.01 -10.59 3.80
CA GLU A 318 -25.93 -11.51 4.47
C GLU A 318 -26.39 -12.65 3.55
N ALA A 319 -26.77 -12.35 2.32
CA ALA A 319 -27.17 -13.34 1.31
C ALA A 319 -26.04 -14.33 1.02
N ILE A 320 -24.80 -13.86 0.87
CA ILE A 320 -23.62 -14.72 0.68
C ILE A 320 -23.43 -15.67 1.87
N VAL A 321 -23.57 -15.18 3.10
CA VAL A 321 -23.44 -16.01 4.32
C VAL A 321 -24.55 -17.04 4.42
N LYS A 322 -25.78 -16.69 4.00
CA LYS A 322 -26.93 -17.60 3.96
C LYS A 322 -26.91 -18.57 2.76
N GLY A 323 -26.08 -18.31 1.74
CA GLY A 323 -26.10 -19.04 0.48
C GLY A 323 -27.33 -18.73 -0.38
N GLU A 324 -27.93 -17.57 -0.18
CA GLU A 324 -29.05 -17.05 -0.97
C GLU A 324 -28.54 -16.25 -2.17
N ASN A 325 -29.43 -15.97 -3.13
CA ASN A 325 -29.08 -15.12 -4.26
C ASN A 325 -28.90 -13.67 -3.83
N VAL A 326 -27.96 -12.99 -4.47
CA VAL A 326 -27.68 -11.56 -4.26
C VAL A 326 -28.95 -10.76 -4.63
N PRO A 327 -29.39 -9.81 -3.78
CA PRO A 327 -30.55 -8.98 -4.06
C PRO A 327 -30.31 -8.05 -5.26
N GLU A 328 -31.39 -7.48 -5.79
CA GLU A 328 -31.28 -6.45 -6.81
C GLU A 328 -30.59 -5.19 -6.26
N PRO A 329 -29.63 -4.61 -6.99
CA PRO A 329 -28.94 -3.40 -6.55
C PRO A 329 -29.85 -2.18 -6.41
N GLY A 330 -29.58 -1.35 -5.41
CA GLY A 330 -30.23 -0.07 -5.18
C GLY A 330 -29.58 1.10 -5.92
N VAL A 331 -29.91 2.31 -5.48
CA VAL A 331 -29.33 3.56 -5.99
C VAL A 331 -27.98 3.81 -5.30
N PRO A 332 -26.89 4.05 -6.05
CA PRO A 332 -25.58 4.39 -5.46
C PRO A 332 -25.64 5.67 -4.64
N GLU A 333 -24.93 5.70 -3.51
CA GLU A 333 -24.89 6.89 -2.66
C GLU A 333 -24.19 8.07 -3.35
N SER A 334 -23.18 7.82 -4.19
CA SER A 334 -22.54 8.86 -4.99
C SER A 334 -23.52 9.62 -5.89
N PHE A 335 -24.57 8.95 -6.39
CA PHE A 335 -25.61 9.59 -7.17
C PHE A 335 -26.52 10.47 -6.32
N LYS A 336 -26.86 10.04 -5.08
CA LYS A 336 -27.61 10.87 -4.13
C LYS A 336 -26.82 12.12 -3.75
N VAL A 337 -25.53 11.95 -3.45
CA VAL A 337 -24.61 13.06 -3.15
C VAL A 337 -24.55 14.05 -4.33
N LEU A 338 -24.40 13.56 -5.56
CA LEU A 338 -24.40 14.41 -6.76
C LEU A 338 -25.66 15.26 -6.90
N ILE A 339 -26.84 14.69 -6.64
CA ILE A 339 -28.11 15.45 -6.69
C ILE A 339 -28.10 16.56 -5.65
N LYS A 340 -27.67 16.29 -4.41
CA LYS A 340 -27.58 17.30 -3.36
C LYS A 340 -26.56 18.38 -3.68
N GLU A 341 -25.43 18.03 -4.29
CA GLU A 341 -24.43 19.00 -4.75
C GLU A 341 -24.98 19.91 -5.85
N LEU A 342 -25.70 19.38 -6.84
CA LEU A 342 -26.36 20.20 -7.87
C LEU A 342 -27.46 21.10 -7.28
N GLN A 343 -28.26 20.59 -6.34
CA GLN A 343 -29.28 21.37 -5.63
C GLN A 343 -28.65 22.51 -4.81
N SER A 344 -27.45 22.32 -4.27
CA SER A 344 -26.72 23.38 -3.56
C SER A 344 -26.33 24.56 -4.46
N LEU A 345 -26.22 24.31 -5.77
CA LEU A 345 -25.97 25.33 -6.80
C LEU A 345 -27.27 25.95 -7.35
N CYS A 346 -28.40 25.73 -6.67
CA CYS A 346 -29.73 26.16 -7.11
C CYS A 346 -30.19 25.51 -8.43
N LEU A 347 -29.66 24.33 -8.77
CA LEU A 347 -30.14 23.52 -9.89
C LEU A 347 -31.16 22.50 -9.39
N ASP A 348 -32.41 22.64 -9.83
CA ASP A 348 -33.49 21.73 -9.46
C ASP A 348 -33.43 20.43 -10.29
N VAL A 349 -32.78 19.41 -9.73
CA VAL A 349 -32.66 18.07 -10.32
C VAL A 349 -33.68 17.14 -9.67
N ARG A 350 -34.55 16.54 -10.49
CA ARG A 350 -35.62 15.63 -10.06
C ARG A 350 -35.56 14.33 -10.85
N VAL A 351 -35.84 13.22 -10.17
CA VAL A 351 -36.01 11.91 -10.83
C VAL A 351 -37.48 11.72 -11.14
N LEU A 352 -37.80 11.42 -12.40
CA LEU A 352 -39.16 11.26 -12.88
C LEU A 352 -39.44 9.80 -13.21
N SER A 353 -40.65 9.35 -12.91
CA SER A 353 -41.20 8.09 -13.41
C SER A 353 -41.58 8.18 -14.88
N GLU A 354 -41.98 7.05 -15.49
CA GLU A 354 -42.58 7.02 -16.83
C GLU A 354 -43.85 7.90 -16.95
N THR A 355 -44.54 8.14 -15.83
CA THR A 355 -45.76 8.97 -15.76
C THR A 355 -45.47 10.47 -15.54
N ASN A 356 -44.20 10.90 -15.59
CA ASN A 356 -43.75 12.24 -15.21
C ASN A 356 -44.11 12.63 -13.76
N GLU A 357 -44.24 11.64 -12.89
CA GLU A 357 -44.40 11.87 -11.46
C GLU A 357 -43.03 11.88 -10.79
N GLU A 358 -42.83 12.81 -9.86
CA GLU A 358 -41.57 12.94 -9.14
C GLU A 358 -41.39 11.77 -8.17
N ILE A 359 -40.26 11.10 -8.28
CA ILE A 359 -39.84 10.04 -7.37
C ILE A 359 -38.93 10.67 -6.31
N GLU A 360 -39.41 10.73 -5.07
CA GLU A 360 -38.57 11.13 -3.95
C GLU A 360 -37.56 10.02 -3.67
N ILE A 361 -36.28 10.32 -3.87
CA ILE A 361 -35.19 9.47 -3.40
C ILE A 361 -35.10 9.67 -1.89
N LYS A 362 -35.47 8.65 -1.12
CA LYS A 362 -35.37 8.68 0.34
C LYS A 362 -33.90 8.65 0.79
N ASP A 363 -33.64 9.33 1.89
CA ASP A 363 -32.36 9.25 2.59
C ASP A 363 -32.26 7.91 3.36
N ASP A 364 -31.04 7.40 3.55
CA ASP A 364 -30.77 6.06 4.09
C ASP A 364 -31.41 5.78 5.46
N ASP A 365 -31.66 6.81 6.27
CA ASP A 365 -32.31 6.69 7.58
C ASP A 365 -33.75 6.12 7.49
N ASP A 366 -34.46 6.42 6.40
CA ASP A 366 -35.81 5.89 6.17
C ASP A 366 -35.74 4.44 5.65
N ASP A 367 -34.74 4.10 4.83
CA ASP A 367 -34.53 2.76 4.28
C ASP A 367 -34.04 1.76 5.35
N ILE A 368 -33.23 2.20 6.31
CA ILE A 368 -32.86 1.40 7.48
C ILE A 368 -34.09 1.08 8.34
N GLY A 369 -35.00 2.06 8.50
CA GLY A 369 -36.26 1.87 9.22
C GLY A 369 -37.23 0.92 8.50
N GLU A 370 -37.21 0.90 7.17
CA GLU A 370 -38.05 0.03 6.33
C GLU A 370 -37.49 -1.40 6.25
N THR A 371 -36.17 -1.56 6.14
CA THR A 371 -35.49 -2.88 6.21
C THR A 371 -35.63 -3.55 7.57
N ALA A 372 -35.58 -2.79 8.67
CA ALA A 372 -35.88 -3.31 10.01
C ALA A 372 -37.33 -3.81 10.13
N ARG A 373 -38.27 -3.21 9.39
CA ARG A 373 -39.66 -3.68 9.30
C ARG A 373 -39.82 -4.91 8.40
N GLU A 374 -39.11 -4.99 7.27
CA GLU A 374 -39.09 -6.17 6.40
C GLU A 374 -38.51 -7.41 7.10
N LEU A 375 -37.59 -7.22 8.05
CA LEU A 375 -36.99 -8.28 8.84
C LEU A 375 -37.84 -8.74 10.06
N GLU A 376 -39.13 -8.37 10.13
CA GLU A 376 -40.07 -8.72 11.22
C GLU A 376 -39.54 -8.44 12.65
N LEU A 377 -38.76 -7.38 12.86
CA LEU A 377 -38.47 -6.87 14.19
C LEU A 377 -39.64 -5.97 14.65
N ASP A 378 -40.69 -6.62 15.14
CA ASP A 378 -41.92 -5.95 15.60
C ASP A 378 -41.67 -5.18 16.92
N LEU A 379 -41.09 -3.99 16.82
CA LEU A 379 -41.01 -3.03 17.93
C LEU A 379 -42.37 -2.33 18.08
N GLY A 380 -43.24 -2.97 18.85
CA GLY A 380 -44.53 -2.44 19.28
C GLY A 380 -44.38 -1.05 19.89
N ARG A 381 -44.86 -0.03 19.17
CA ARG A 381 -45.01 1.34 19.67
C ARG A 381 -46.46 1.76 19.51
N GLU A 382 -47.23 1.63 20.60
CA GLU A 382 -48.56 2.23 20.73
C GLU A 382 -48.47 3.73 20.47
N ARG A 383 -49.11 4.20 19.38
CA ARG A 383 -49.27 5.63 19.08
C ARG A 383 -50.51 6.16 19.80
N SER A 384 -50.33 6.97 20.84
CA SER A 384 -51.37 7.91 21.27
C SER A 384 -51.56 8.99 20.21
N ALA A 385 -52.76 9.07 19.67
CA ALA A 385 -53.16 10.05 18.68
C ALA A 385 -53.33 11.44 19.31
N VAL A 386 -52.59 12.43 18.80
CA VAL A 386 -52.95 13.85 18.92
C VAL A 386 -53.27 14.37 17.52
N LYS A 387 -54.54 14.69 17.29
CA LYS A 387 -55.05 15.30 16.04
C LYS A 387 -54.72 16.79 16.03
N VAL A 388 -53.94 17.25 15.06
CA VAL A 388 -53.89 18.67 14.68
C VAL A 388 -54.73 18.87 13.42
N LYS A 389 -55.76 19.71 13.51
CA LYS A 389 -56.63 20.09 12.39
C LYS A 389 -55.90 21.06 11.46
N LYS A 390 -55.86 20.73 10.16
CA LYS A 390 -55.42 21.63 9.09
C LYS A 390 -56.52 22.68 8.85
N ALA A 391 -56.21 23.96 9.02
CA ALA A 391 -57.11 25.06 8.68
C ALA A 391 -56.94 25.43 7.20
N THR A 392 -58.05 25.51 6.50
CA THR A 392 -58.21 25.95 5.11
C THR A 392 -58.07 27.47 5.00
N ALA A 393 -57.34 27.94 3.99
CA ALA A 393 -57.26 29.35 3.60
C ALA A 393 -58.59 29.85 3.00
N PRO A 394 -58.99 31.12 3.21
CA PRO A 394 -59.99 31.76 2.36
C PRO A 394 -59.32 32.71 1.35
N ALA A 395 -59.85 32.68 0.13
CA ALA A 395 -59.70 33.71 -0.89
C ALA A 395 -60.51 34.96 -0.52
N LEU A 396 -60.09 36.15 -0.98
CA LEU A 396 -60.96 37.27 -1.34
C LEU A 396 -60.14 38.33 -2.08
N ASP A 397 -60.70 38.79 -3.20
CA ASP A 397 -60.23 39.82 -4.11
C ASP A 397 -61.21 41.02 -4.04
N GLU A 398 -60.75 42.17 -4.53
CA GLU A 398 -61.47 43.42 -4.86
C GLU A 398 -61.75 44.50 -3.78
N ALA A 399 -60.92 45.56 -3.88
CA ALA A 399 -61.23 46.98 -4.14
C ALA A 399 -62.15 47.81 -3.20
N GLU A 400 -61.60 48.87 -2.60
CA GLU A 400 -61.82 50.30 -2.94
C GLU A 400 -61.33 51.25 -1.82
N GLY A 401 -60.66 52.36 -2.19
CA GLY A 401 -60.89 53.66 -1.53
C GLY A 401 -59.79 54.34 -0.71
N LYS A 402 -58.98 55.16 -1.42
CA LYS A 402 -58.61 56.58 -1.16
C LYS A 402 -57.73 57.03 0.04
N ASP A 403 -56.62 57.64 -0.38
CA ASP A 403 -56.11 59.01 -0.10
C ASP A 403 -55.36 59.36 1.22
N GLU A 404 -54.27 60.12 0.98
CA GLU A 404 -53.55 61.12 1.79
C GLU A 404 -52.30 60.69 2.61
N ASP A 405 -51.14 60.92 1.96
CA ASP A 405 -49.96 61.73 2.37
C ASP A 405 -49.44 61.69 3.83
N GLU A 406 -48.14 61.44 4.00
CA GLU A 406 -47.15 62.47 4.43
C GLU A 406 -45.72 61.91 4.58
N GLU A 407 -44.80 62.58 3.86
CA GLU A 407 -43.43 63.02 4.20
C GLU A 407 -42.25 62.04 4.35
N GLU A 408 -41.46 62.04 3.26
CA GLU A 408 -40.00 62.25 3.15
C GLU A 408 -39.11 62.27 4.42
N THR A 409 -37.99 61.55 4.33
CA THR A 409 -36.66 62.14 4.58
C THR A 409 -35.58 61.41 3.77
N GLU A 410 -35.05 62.15 2.80
CA GLU A 410 -33.69 62.15 2.24
C GLU A 410 -32.63 62.04 3.39
N ASP A 411 -31.39 61.59 3.24
CA ASP A 411 -30.50 61.69 2.09
C ASP A 411 -29.24 60.82 2.27
N GLU A 412 -28.55 60.68 1.14
CA GLU A 412 -27.35 59.93 0.82
C GLU A 412 -26.06 60.39 1.52
N LEU A 413 -25.07 59.49 1.57
CA LEU A 413 -23.66 59.88 1.43
C LEU A 413 -22.96 58.89 0.50
N GLU A 414 -22.81 59.31 -0.76
CA GLU A 414 -21.81 58.81 -1.71
C GLU A 414 -20.39 59.19 -1.28
N GLY A 415 -19.43 58.30 -1.57
CA GLY A 415 -18.00 58.57 -1.62
C GLY A 415 -17.37 57.72 -2.72
N GLY A 416 -17.06 58.35 -3.85
CA GLY A 416 -16.76 57.71 -5.13
C GLY A 416 -15.29 57.32 -5.40
N ILE A 417 -15.18 56.29 -6.25
CA ILE A 417 -14.38 56.15 -7.50
C ILE A 417 -12.84 56.33 -7.47
N SER A 418 -12.12 55.26 -7.79
CA SER A 418 -11.24 55.07 -8.98
C SER A 418 -10.52 53.71 -8.87
N GLU A 419 -10.85 52.74 -9.72
CA GLU A 419 -10.19 52.36 -10.99
C GLU A 419 -8.71 51.99 -10.85
N GLU A 420 -8.42 50.68 -10.87
CA GLU A 420 -7.34 50.12 -11.69
C GLU A 420 -7.74 48.71 -12.17
N SER A 421 -7.57 48.51 -13.46
CA SER A 421 -7.78 47.31 -14.25
C SER A 421 -6.77 46.22 -13.91
N ASP A 422 -7.18 44.95 -13.99
CA ASP A 422 -6.51 43.98 -14.86
C ASP A 422 -7.39 42.76 -15.09
N ALA A 423 -7.60 42.46 -16.36
CA ALA A 423 -8.34 41.32 -16.86
C ALA A 423 -7.33 40.26 -17.27
N GLU A 424 -7.37 39.07 -16.67
CA GLU A 424 -6.82 37.87 -17.30
C GLU A 424 -7.78 36.69 -17.10
N SER A 425 -8.25 36.20 -18.24
CA SER A 425 -8.98 34.97 -18.45
C SER A 425 -8.01 33.81 -18.52
N GLU A 426 -8.23 32.73 -17.77
CA GLU A 426 -7.64 31.43 -18.08
C GLU A 426 -8.75 30.40 -18.32
N ALA A 427 -8.66 29.81 -19.52
CA ALA A 427 -9.46 28.71 -20.00
C ALA A 427 -8.73 27.42 -19.69
N GLU A 428 -9.37 26.47 -19.02
CA GLU A 428 -8.82 25.15 -18.78
C GLU A 428 -8.82 24.32 -20.08
N LEU A 429 -7.63 23.85 -20.46
CA LEU A 429 -7.36 22.83 -21.47
C LEU A 429 -6.73 21.61 -20.77
N PRO A 430 -6.86 20.40 -21.33
CA PRO A 430 -6.75 19.13 -20.62
C PRO A 430 -5.31 18.74 -20.28
N ASP A 431 -5.15 18.08 -19.13
CA ASP A 431 -3.89 17.62 -18.56
C ASP A 431 -3.11 16.69 -19.50
N ALA A 432 -1.92 17.15 -19.88
CA ALA A 432 -0.87 16.33 -20.48
C ALA A 432 0.05 15.81 -19.37
N GLU A 433 0.44 14.54 -19.48
CA GLU A 433 1.41 13.86 -18.63
C GLU A 433 2.72 14.67 -18.50
N ILE A 434 3.09 15.02 -17.26
CA ILE A 434 4.42 15.52 -16.91
C ILE A 434 5.07 14.49 -15.99
N ASP A 435 6.14 13.88 -16.49
CA ASP A 435 7.08 13.06 -15.72
C ASP A 435 7.71 13.91 -14.61
N GLU A 436 7.53 13.50 -13.35
CA GLU A 436 8.26 14.07 -12.21
C GLU A 436 9.72 13.58 -12.24
N GLU A 437 10.66 14.49 -12.55
CA GLU A 437 12.07 14.30 -12.21
C GLU A 437 12.26 14.43 -10.68
N PRO A 438 13.01 13.53 -10.02
CA PRO A 438 13.28 13.66 -8.59
C PRO A 438 14.34 14.75 -8.33
N ASP A 439 13.95 15.71 -7.50
CA ASP A 439 14.79 16.74 -6.88
C ASP A 439 15.85 16.11 -5.96
N TYR A 440 17.13 16.31 -6.26
CA TYR A 440 18.23 15.90 -5.40
C TYR A 440 18.48 17.00 -4.35
N GLY A 441 17.74 16.94 -3.24
CA GLY A 441 18.10 17.66 -2.02
C GLY A 441 19.36 17.05 -1.40
N GLU A 442 20.40 17.87 -1.22
CA GLU A 442 21.61 17.52 -0.48
C GLU A 442 21.29 17.29 1.02
N GLU A 443 21.04 16.04 1.41
CA GLU A 443 21.10 15.65 2.81
C GLU A 443 22.54 15.28 3.18
N ALA A 444 23.17 16.14 3.97
CA ALA A 444 24.43 15.89 4.65
C ALA A 444 24.30 14.67 5.57
N SER A 445 25.11 13.65 5.31
CA SER A 445 25.14 12.43 6.10
C SER A 445 25.90 12.64 7.41
N ASP A 446 25.17 12.83 8.51
CA ASP A 446 25.70 12.67 9.88
C ASP A 446 25.85 11.17 10.17
N TYR A 447 26.96 10.57 9.74
CA TYR A 447 27.47 9.34 10.33
C TYR A 447 28.58 9.70 11.33
N PRO A 448 28.56 9.17 12.56
CA PRO A 448 29.67 9.35 13.48
C PRO A 448 30.92 8.64 12.93
N ASP A 449 31.91 9.44 12.54
CA ASP A 449 33.31 9.03 12.41
C ASP A 449 33.79 8.53 13.78
N ASP A 450 33.76 7.22 14.01
CA ASP A 450 34.65 6.50 14.93
C ASP A 450 34.26 5.02 15.00
N LEU A 451 34.64 4.26 13.96
CA LEU A 451 34.81 2.81 14.05
C LEU A 451 36.18 2.45 13.44
N LEU A 452 37.23 2.81 14.18
CA LEU A 452 38.56 2.22 14.03
C LEU A 452 38.44 0.72 14.37
N LEU A 453 38.42 -0.12 13.33
CA LEU A 453 38.65 -1.55 13.49
C LEU A 453 40.16 -1.78 13.41
N ASP A 454 40.70 -2.32 14.50
CA ASP A 454 42.09 -2.70 14.68
C ASP A 454 42.54 -3.65 13.54
N GLU A 455 43.57 -3.22 12.81
CA GLU A 455 44.37 -4.08 11.94
C GLU A 455 45.29 -4.94 12.81
N GLU A 456 45.08 -6.27 12.87
CA GLU A 456 46.17 -7.26 12.92
C GLU A 456 45.67 -8.71 12.75
N GLU A 457 46.51 -9.51 12.08
CA GLU A 457 46.45 -10.97 11.85
C GLU A 457 45.48 -11.55 10.80
N ILE A 458 45.88 -11.46 9.52
CA ILE A 458 45.82 -12.63 8.62
C ILE A 458 47.17 -12.81 7.93
N VAL A 459 47.95 -13.76 8.43
CA VAL A 459 49.17 -14.27 7.82
C VAL A 459 48.80 -15.16 6.62
N GLY A 460 49.39 -14.86 5.46
CA GLY A 460 49.80 -15.89 4.50
C GLY A 460 48.82 -16.28 3.39
N GLY A 461 48.54 -15.36 2.47
CA GLY A 461 47.97 -15.69 1.16
C GLY A 461 48.14 -14.53 0.19
N ARG A 462 49.24 -14.50 -0.58
CA ARG A 462 49.47 -13.46 -1.61
C ARG A 462 48.46 -13.65 -2.75
N SER A 463 47.30 -13.00 -2.69
CA SER A 463 46.49 -12.76 -3.88
C SER A 463 47.12 -11.67 -4.74
N ARG A 464 47.55 -12.02 -5.95
CA ARG A 464 48.03 -11.05 -6.94
C ARG A 464 46.83 -10.26 -7.46
N LYS A 465 46.67 -9.01 -7.02
CA LYS A 465 45.90 -8.01 -7.78
C LYS A 465 46.66 -7.75 -9.08
N VAL A 466 46.11 -8.18 -10.20
CA VAL A 466 46.64 -7.83 -11.52
C VAL A 466 45.98 -6.52 -11.92
N HIS A 467 46.73 -5.41 -11.89
CA HIS A 467 46.36 -4.22 -12.63
C HIS A 467 46.64 -4.49 -14.11
N LEU A 468 45.58 -4.51 -14.92
CA LEU A 468 45.71 -4.39 -16.36
C LEU A 468 45.95 -2.90 -16.66
N GLU A 469 47.21 -2.52 -16.84
CA GLU A 469 47.56 -1.20 -17.38
C GLU A 469 47.36 -1.20 -18.90
N ALA A 470 46.49 -0.32 -19.38
CA ALA A 470 46.30 -0.07 -20.80
C ALA A 470 47.57 0.59 -21.41
N LYS A 471 48.39 -0.17 -22.13
CA LYS A 471 49.47 0.39 -22.95
C LYS A 471 48.93 0.85 -24.30
N GLY A 472 48.78 2.17 -24.44
CA GLY A 472 48.59 2.84 -25.72
C GLY A 472 49.70 2.51 -26.72
N ARG A 473 49.30 2.35 -27.99
CA ARG A 473 50.16 2.03 -29.14
C ARG A 473 51.38 2.97 -29.25
N ASN A 474 52.59 2.45 -29.04
CA ASN A 474 53.69 2.44 -30.01
C ASN A 474 55.03 2.02 -29.39
N SER A 475 55.86 1.43 -30.25
CA SER A 475 57.29 1.10 -30.12
C SER A 475 57.65 -0.20 -29.42
N ALA A 476 58.36 -1.02 -30.20
CA ALA A 476 59.05 -2.23 -29.80
C ALA A 476 59.97 -1.98 -28.60
N LEU A 477 59.99 -2.93 -27.66
CA LEU A 477 61.11 -3.11 -26.75
C LEU A 477 61.19 -4.60 -26.38
N ASP A 478 62.34 -5.16 -26.72
CA ASP A 478 62.80 -6.51 -26.44
C ASP A 478 62.62 -6.89 -24.97
N LEU A 479 62.15 -8.11 -24.73
CA LEU A 479 62.29 -8.79 -23.45
C LEU A 479 63.72 -9.33 -23.34
N PRO A 480 64.47 -9.08 -22.26
CA PRO A 480 65.70 -9.81 -22.03
C PRO A 480 65.33 -11.25 -21.62
N ILE A 481 65.87 -12.18 -22.38
CA ILE A 481 65.95 -13.61 -22.07
C ILE A 481 66.75 -13.73 -20.76
N GLY A 482 66.11 -14.22 -19.70
CA GLY A 482 66.80 -14.65 -18.48
C GLY A 482 67.28 -16.08 -18.66
N GLU A 483 68.59 -16.24 -18.89
CA GLU A 483 69.31 -17.50 -18.69
C GLU A 483 69.47 -17.82 -17.20
N GLU A 484 69.65 -19.11 -16.96
CA GLU A 484 69.64 -19.86 -15.70
C GLU A 484 70.81 -19.57 -14.72
N ASP A 485 70.55 -19.92 -13.46
CA ASP A 485 71.42 -20.50 -12.41
C ASP A 485 72.62 -19.72 -11.81
N ASN A 486 72.42 -19.20 -10.59
CA ASN A 486 72.99 -19.70 -9.31
C ASN A 486 72.62 -18.82 -8.10
#